data_AF-A0A9D7T5M2-F1
#
_entry.id   AF-A0A9D7T5M2-F1
#
_cell.length_a   1.000
_cell.length_b   1.000
_cell.length_c   1.000
_cell.angle_alpha   90.00
_cell.angle_beta   90.00
_cell.angle_gamma   90.00
#
_symmetry.space_group_name_H-M   'P 1'
#
loop_
_entity.id
_entity.type
_entity.pdbx_description
1 polymer ?
#
loop_
_entity_poly.entity_id
_entity_poly.type
_entity_poly.pdbx_seq_one_letter_code
_entity_poly.pdbx_strand_id
1 'polypeptide(L)'
;MLDEPVNATPVYQLVETSAQLAPLLAALDRSEEASVDTEADNLYHYRTRVCLLQFLVAGEIYLVDVLAPGLDLEPLWERLAKKHLLMHGSDFDLRLLHDLRGFRAKSMFDTMLAAQLLNRQRVGLAALLEEHFGVTLDKGSQTANWSKRPFTKKLLDYAALDVFHLPKLRDILTHELAKLDRLEWLDQQCQRQIDNAAAGFPGNDENAWRIGRSERLHSHGLAVLHAIWHWREEWARKLDVPPFKVTGNDLLMKIAEAADHGSTGQAIMETTNLGRRHERLASSLAAALEAGFARDPHTLPRRRGRNPDLQPLSASELALQDRLKADRDRVAAHIQLDPTLIANRAQLALIARAPGKLDEFLLPWQADLLRHEPSLNPSASPEVPPA
;
A
#
# COMPACT_ATOMS: atom_id res chain seq x y z
N MET A 1 30.09 -0.35 -26.31
CA MET A 1 29.72 -0.60 -24.91
C MET A 1 29.46 -2.08 -24.81
N LEU A 2 30.14 -2.77 -23.89
CA LEU A 2 30.05 -4.23 -23.80
C LEU A 2 28.61 -4.61 -23.42
N ASP A 3 27.98 -5.44 -24.25
CA ASP A 3 26.68 -6.07 -23.99
C ASP A 3 26.81 -6.95 -22.74
N GLU A 4 26.51 -6.40 -21.56
CA GLU A 4 26.20 -7.23 -20.41
C GLU A 4 24.93 -8.03 -20.74
N PRO A 5 24.86 -9.33 -20.39
CA PRO A 5 23.65 -10.10 -20.64
C PRO A 5 22.48 -9.40 -19.97
N VAL A 6 21.40 -9.18 -20.74
CA VAL A 6 20.19 -8.46 -20.28
C VAL A 6 19.63 -9.02 -18.97
N ASN A 7 19.89 -10.30 -18.67
CA ASN A 7 19.47 -10.97 -17.43
C ASN A 7 20.65 -11.49 -16.58
N ALA A 8 21.84 -10.89 -16.67
CA ALA A 8 22.94 -11.27 -15.79
C ALA A 8 22.57 -10.95 -14.35
N THR A 9 22.61 -11.95 -13.48
CA THR A 9 22.40 -11.73 -12.05
C THR A 9 23.52 -10.84 -11.51
N PRO A 10 23.19 -9.70 -10.88
CA PRO A 10 24.20 -8.84 -10.31
C PRO A 10 24.88 -9.51 -9.11
N VAL A 11 26.13 -9.16 -8.85
CA VAL A 11 26.87 -9.65 -7.68
C VAL A 11 26.32 -8.97 -6.42
N TYR A 12 26.02 -9.76 -5.40
CA TYR A 12 25.48 -9.27 -4.13
C TYR A 12 26.19 -9.90 -2.92
N GLN A 13 26.12 -9.20 -1.78
CA GLN A 13 26.61 -9.69 -0.49
C GLN A 13 25.42 -9.96 0.44
N LEU A 14 25.26 -11.20 0.89
CA LEU A 14 24.29 -11.55 1.92
C LEU A 14 24.87 -11.22 3.31
N VAL A 15 24.14 -10.44 4.10
CA VAL A 15 24.51 -10.00 5.44
C VAL A 15 23.62 -10.70 6.46
N GLU A 16 24.21 -11.62 7.23
CA GLU A 16 23.53 -12.43 8.26
C GLU A 16 24.14 -12.20 9.66
N THR A 17 25.19 -11.37 9.77
CA THR A 17 25.90 -11.10 11.02
C THR A 17 26.34 -9.63 11.10
N SER A 18 26.46 -9.08 12.31
CA SER A 18 26.85 -7.68 12.50
C SER A 18 28.23 -7.36 11.93
N ALA A 19 29.15 -8.34 11.89
CA ALA A 19 30.47 -8.18 11.27
C ALA A 19 30.38 -7.97 9.74
N GLN A 20 29.42 -8.62 9.08
CA GLN A 20 29.17 -8.47 7.65
C GLN A 20 28.48 -7.14 7.30
N LEU A 21 27.99 -6.39 8.28
CA LEU A 21 27.32 -5.10 8.05
C LEU A 21 28.33 -3.99 7.71
N ALA A 22 29.59 -4.11 8.13
CA ALA A 22 30.59 -3.04 8.03
C ALA A 22 30.79 -2.48 6.60
N PRO A 23 30.86 -3.29 5.52
CA PRO A 23 30.96 -2.77 4.16
C PRO A 23 29.73 -1.95 3.74
N LEU A 24 28.52 -2.40 4.08
CA LEU A 24 27.28 -1.66 3.82
C LEU A 24 27.25 -0.32 4.57
N LEU A 25 27.65 -0.31 5.85
CA LEU A 25 27.72 0.95 6.62
C LEU A 25 28.70 1.93 5.99
N ALA A 26 29.89 1.45 5.57
CA ALA A 26 30.88 2.27 4.89
C ALA A 26 30.39 2.76 3.51
N ALA A 27 29.56 1.97 2.81
CA ALA A 27 28.96 2.37 1.54
C ALA A 27 27.90 3.44 1.72
N LEU A 28 27.07 3.31 2.77
CA LEU A 28 26.14 4.34 3.18
C LEU A 28 26.89 5.59 3.62
N ASP A 29 27.95 5.52 4.41
CA ASP A 29 28.68 6.71 4.89
C ASP A 29 29.26 7.58 3.76
N ARG A 30 29.64 6.97 2.63
CA ARG A 30 30.22 7.68 1.46
C ARG A 30 29.22 8.02 0.34
N SER A 31 27.95 7.66 0.48
CA SER A 31 26.91 7.90 -0.55
C SER A 31 25.78 8.75 0.00
N GLU A 32 25.22 9.65 -0.80
CA GLU A 32 24.03 10.43 -0.40
C GLU A 32 22.72 9.71 -0.70
N GLU A 33 22.76 8.77 -1.65
CA GLU A 33 21.62 8.02 -2.17
C GLU A 33 21.80 6.52 -1.98
N ALA A 34 20.69 5.81 -1.76
CA ALA A 34 20.65 4.35 -1.75
C ALA A 34 19.34 3.86 -2.39
N SER A 35 19.43 2.86 -3.26
CA SER A 35 18.23 2.14 -3.70
C SER A 35 17.84 1.14 -2.62
N VAL A 36 16.56 1.08 -2.27
CA VAL A 36 16.05 0.26 -1.17
C VAL A 36 14.79 -0.47 -1.62
N ASP A 37 14.71 -1.75 -1.25
CA ASP A 37 13.49 -2.53 -1.31
C ASP A 37 13.33 -3.34 -0.02
N THR A 38 12.18 -3.98 0.18
CA THR A 38 11.96 -4.91 1.29
C THR A 38 11.23 -6.18 0.86
N GLU A 39 11.47 -7.28 1.57
CA GLU A 39 10.64 -8.49 1.44
C GLU A 39 10.05 -8.89 2.77
N ALA A 40 8.78 -9.29 2.75
CA ALA A 40 7.99 -9.57 3.95
C ALA A 40 7.23 -10.89 3.85
N ASP A 41 6.71 -11.37 4.98
CA ASP A 41 6.01 -12.65 5.09
C ASP A 41 4.49 -12.51 5.34
N ASN A 42 3.89 -11.39 4.92
CA ASN A 42 2.48 -11.03 5.07
C ASN A 42 1.50 -12.08 4.50
N LEU A 43 1.94 -12.89 3.53
CA LEU A 43 1.16 -14.00 2.98
C LEU A 43 1.26 -15.29 3.80
N TYR A 44 2.07 -15.32 4.87
CA TYR A 44 2.41 -16.55 5.61
C TYR A 44 2.18 -16.46 7.10
N HIS A 45 2.39 -15.30 7.72
CA HIS A 45 2.27 -15.10 9.16
C HIS A 45 1.17 -14.08 9.51
N TYR A 46 0.66 -14.13 10.73
CA TYR A 46 -0.40 -13.20 11.16
C TYR A 46 0.15 -11.78 11.35
N ARG A 47 1.30 -11.67 12.02
CA ARG A 47 2.06 -10.42 12.10
C ARG A 47 3.09 -10.43 10.98
N THR A 48 2.96 -9.47 10.07
CA THR A 48 3.94 -9.28 9.01
C THR A 48 5.29 -8.92 9.61
N ARG A 49 6.33 -9.57 9.14
CA ARG A 49 7.72 -9.29 9.48
C ARG A 49 8.47 -8.92 8.20
N VAL A 50 9.28 -7.87 8.28
CA VAL A 50 10.32 -7.63 7.29
C VAL A 50 11.36 -8.73 7.43
N CYS A 51 11.61 -9.43 6.34
CA CYS A 51 12.45 -10.61 6.27
C CYS A 51 13.80 -10.34 5.61
N LEU A 52 13.83 -9.45 4.61
CA LEU A 52 15.02 -9.04 3.89
C LEU A 52 14.96 -7.54 3.59
N LEU A 53 16.10 -6.87 3.66
CA LEU A 53 16.29 -5.53 3.10
C LEU A 53 17.29 -5.60 1.96
N GLN A 54 16.99 -4.93 0.87
CA GLN A 54 17.83 -4.87 -0.32
C GLN A 54 18.41 -3.47 -0.43
N PHE A 55 19.70 -3.39 -0.75
CA PHE A 55 20.38 -2.13 -0.98
C PHE A 55 21.19 -2.19 -2.26
N LEU A 56 21.09 -1.17 -3.10
CA LEU A 56 22.15 -0.80 -4.03
C LEU A 56 22.70 0.56 -3.58
N VAL A 57 23.96 0.58 -3.15
CA VAL A 57 24.63 1.78 -2.64
C VAL A 57 26.12 1.72 -2.99
N ALA A 58 26.69 2.85 -3.41
CA ALA A 58 28.08 2.93 -3.88
C ALA A 58 28.45 1.89 -4.98
N GLY A 59 27.48 1.47 -5.80
CA GLY A 59 27.67 0.46 -6.85
C GLY A 59 27.69 -0.99 -6.37
N GLU A 60 27.42 -1.24 -5.08
CA GLU A 60 27.44 -2.56 -4.47
C GLU A 60 26.04 -2.96 -4.00
N ILE A 61 25.68 -4.25 -4.17
CA ILE A 61 24.40 -4.79 -3.70
C ILE A 61 24.58 -5.53 -2.37
N TYR A 62 23.74 -5.20 -1.40
CA TYR A 62 23.67 -5.88 -0.11
C TYR A 62 22.26 -6.39 0.15
N LEU A 63 22.17 -7.63 0.60
CA LEU A 63 20.92 -8.29 0.99
C LEU A 63 21.02 -8.58 2.49
N VAL A 64 20.26 -7.86 3.32
CA VAL A 64 20.36 -7.94 4.78
C VAL A 64 19.24 -8.81 5.33
N ASP A 65 19.60 -9.93 5.94
CA ASP A 65 18.64 -10.81 6.63
C ASP A 65 18.19 -10.17 7.96
N VAL A 66 17.02 -9.56 7.95
CA VAL A 66 16.45 -8.87 9.13
C VAL A 66 16.15 -9.83 10.27
N LEU A 67 15.95 -11.12 9.98
CA LEU A 67 15.62 -12.14 10.98
C LEU A 67 16.84 -12.92 11.48
N ALA A 68 18.05 -12.58 11.00
CA ALA A 68 19.27 -13.25 11.41
C ALA A 68 19.51 -13.08 12.93
N PRO A 69 19.70 -14.18 13.69
CA PRO A 69 19.88 -14.10 15.14
C PRO A 69 21.12 -13.28 15.53
N GLY A 70 20.93 -12.28 16.40
CA GLY A 70 22.02 -11.47 16.95
C GLY A 70 22.56 -10.39 16.00
N LEU A 71 21.94 -10.17 14.83
CA LEU A 71 22.27 -9.07 13.95
C LEU A 71 21.74 -7.74 14.54
N ASP A 72 22.65 -6.83 14.86
CA ASP A 72 22.30 -5.48 15.30
C ASP A 72 22.20 -4.55 14.09
N LEU A 73 20.98 -4.10 13.79
CA LEU A 73 20.68 -3.21 12.67
C LEU A 73 20.67 -1.74 13.07
N GLU A 74 20.88 -1.37 14.34
CA GLU A 74 20.85 0.05 14.74
C GLU A 74 21.76 0.96 13.91
N PRO A 75 23.04 0.59 13.66
CA PRO A 75 23.92 1.42 12.85
C PRO A 75 23.44 1.62 11.40
N LEU A 76 22.66 0.67 10.88
CA LEU A 76 22.06 0.74 9.54
C LEU A 76 20.94 1.79 9.52
N TRP A 77 20.01 1.76 10.49
CA TRP A 77 18.88 2.68 10.55
C TRP A 77 19.32 4.13 10.67
N GLU A 78 20.30 4.42 11.55
CA GLU A 78 20.85 5.76 11.76
C GLU A 78 21.45 6.37 10.48
N ARG A 79 22.07 5.55 9.63
CA ARG A 79 22.67 5.97 8.36
C ARG A 79 21.64 6.09 7.27
N LEU A 80 20.77 5.10 7.13
CA LEU A 80 19.75 5.05 6.10
C LEU A 80 18.76 6.21 6.21
N ALA A 81 18.39 6.61 7.44
CA ALA A 81 17.48 7.72 7.69
C ALA A 81 18.01 9.08 7.17
N LYS A 82 19.31 9.18 6.86
CA LYS A 82 19.94 10.41 6.34
C LYS A 82 20.04 10.43 4.80
N LYS A 83 19.67 9.34 4.12
CA LYS A 83 19.86 9.18 2.68
C LYS A 83 18.64 9.63 1.88
N HIS A 84 18.89 9.99 0.62
CA HIS A 84 17.86 10.00 -0.40
C HIS A 84 17.61 8.55 -0.85
N LEU A 85 16.37 8.09 -0.78
CA LEU A 85 16.05 6.70 -1.13
C LEU A 85 15.53 6.61 -2.56
N LEU A 86 16.01 5.62 -3.32
CA LEU A 86 15.35 5.21 -4.57
C LEU A 86 14.52 3.97 -4.29
N MET A 87 13.21 4.05 -4.52
CA MET A 87 12.28 2.95 -4.25
C MET A 87 11.30 2.76 -5.41
N HIS A 88 10.53 1.69 -5.35
CA HIS A 88 9.45 1.43 -6.28
C HIS A 88 8.18 1.01 -5.53
N GLY A 89 7.13 1.84 -5.55
CA GLY A 89 5.87 1.49 -4.89
C GLY A 89 5.95 1.45 -3.37
N SER A 90 6.63 2.45 -2.79
CA SER A 90 7.17 2.45 -1.42
C SER A 90 6.15 2.58 -0.27
N ASP A 91 4.84 2.77 -0.53
CA ASP A 91 3.84 2.97 0.55
C ASP A 91 3.83 1.82 1.56
N PHE A 92 3.87 0.57 1.07
CA PHE A 92 3.83 -0.60 1.93
C PHE A 92 5.16 -0.78 2.68
N ASP A 93 6.28 -0.65 1.98
CA ASP A 93 7.63 -0.78 2.54
C ASP A 93 7.89 0.25 3.63
N LEU A 94 7.59 1.52 3.39
CA LEU A 94 7.81 2.58 4.37
C LEU A 94 6.99 2.36 5.64
N ARG A 95 5.75 1.84 5.54
CA ARG A 95 4.95 1.47 6.72
C ARG A 95 5.53 0.29 7.46
N LEU A 96 6.04 -0.71 6.74
CA LEU A 96 6.72 -1.85 7.35
C LEU A 96 7.97 -1.42 8.11
N LEU A 97 8.79 -0.55 7.51
CA LEU A 97 10.00 -0.01 8.13
C LEU A 97 9.66 0.88 9.34
N HIS A 98 8.59 1.66 9.24
CA HIS A 98 8.07 2.44 10.37
C HIS A 98 7.61 1.54 11.52
N ASP A 99 6.80 0.52 11.27
CA ASP A 99 6.35 -0.40 12.33
C ASP A 99 7.50 -1.24 12.90
N LEU A 100 8.51 -1.55 12.08
CA LEU A 100 9.68 -2.30 12.51
C LEU A 100 10.53 -1.50 13.50
N ARG A 101 10.91 -0.25 13.17
CA ARG A 101 11.89 0.55 13.95
C ARG A 101 11.59 2.05 14.09
N GLY A 102 10.42 2.52 13.70
CA GLY A 102 10.13 3.96 13.60
C GLY A 102 10.90 4.64 12.49
N PHE A 103 11.32 3.89 11.46
CA PHE A 103 12.08 4.44 10.34
C PHE A 103 11.25 5.49 9.59
N ARG A 104 11.90 6.61 9.26
CA ARG A 104 11.35 7.64 8.39
C ARG A 104 12.43 8.09 7.42
N ALA A 105 12.15 7.98 6.13
CA ALA A 105 13.06 8.46 5.09
C ALA A 105 13.20 9.99 5.15
N LYS A 106 14.41 10.50 4.89
CA LYS A 106 14.66 11.95 4.74
C LYS A 106 13.99 12.50 3.48
N SER A 107 14.12 11.77 2.38
CA SER A 107 13.61 12.11 1.06
C SER A 107 13.68 10.86 0.19
N MET A 108 12.93 10.81 -0.91
CA MET A 108 12.99 9.68 -1.82
C MET A 108 12.57 10.05 -3.24
N PHE A 109 12.90 9.18 -4.18
CA PHE A 109 12.33 9.10 -5.52
C PHE A 109 11.64 7.76 -5.66
N ASP A 110 10.32 7.77 -5.90
CA ASP A 110 9.55 6.57 -6.15
C ASP A 110 9.29 6.41 -7.65
N THR A 111 9.87 5.37 -8.24
CA THR A 111 9.77 5.09 -9.68
C THR A 111 8.34 4.72 -10.12
N MET A 112 7.49 4.18 -9.23
CA MET A 112 6.08 3.92 -9.54
C MET A 112 5.28 5.23 -9.58
N LEU A 113 5.50 6.14 -8.63
CA LEU A 113 4.86 7.46 -8.64
C LEU A 113 5.31 8.29 -9.85
N ALA A 114 6.59 8.24 -10.19
CA ALA A 114 7.12 8.87 -11.40
C ALA A 114 6.44 8.31 -12.66
N ALA A 115 6.30 6.99 -12.77
CA ALA A 115 5.60 6.34 -13.87
C ALA A 115 4.11 6.73 -13.98
N GLN A 116 3.43 6.89 -12.84
CA GLN A 116 2.05 7.38 -12.78
C GLN A 116 1.93 8.82 -13.28
N LEU A 117 2.84 9.70 -12.87
CA LEU A 117 2.89 11.09 -13.33
C LEU A 117 3.24 11.23 -14.81
N LEU A 118 3.90 10.23 -15.38
CA LEU A 118 4.12 10.06 -16.82
C LEU A 118 2.96 9.37 -17.55
N ASN A 119 1.85 9.09 -16.84
CA ASN A 119 0.64 8.44 -17.36
C ASN A 119 0.89 7.06 -18.01
N ARG A 120 1.88 6.33 -17.50
CA ARG A 120 2.18 4.96 -17.96
C ARG A 120 1.05 4.02 -17.54
N GLN A 121 0.63 3.16 -18.45
CA GLN A 121 -0.45 2.18 -18.19
C GLN A 121 0.00 1.00 -17.31
N ARG A 122 1.29 0.64 -17.40
CA ARG A 122 1.91 -0.44 -16.62
C ARG A 122 2.99 0.15 -15.73
N VAL A 123 2.67 0.36 -14.45
CA VAL A 123 3.55 1.08 -13.51
C VAL A 123 4.34 0.17 -12.57
N GLY A 124 4.12 -1.15 -12.59
CA GLY A 124 4.87 -2.08 -11.73
C GLY A 124 6.31 -2.30 -12.22
N LEU A 125 7.22 -2.59 -11.30
CA LEU A 125 8.66 -2.66 -11.55
C LEU A 125 9.01 -3.55 -12.75
N ALA A 126 8.51 -4.79 -12.75
CA ALA A 126 8.73 -5.73 -13.85
C ALA A 126 8.34 -5.17 -15.22
N ALA A 127 7.26 -4.38 -15.31
CA ALA A 127 6.83 -3.78 -16.56
C ALA A 127 7.74 -2.63 -17.00
N LEU A 128 8.20 -1.81 -16.06
CA LEU A 128 9.14 -0.73 -16.33
C LEU A 128 10.52 -1.27 -16.73
N LEU A 129 10.99 -2.35 -16.07
CA LEU A 129 12.26 -2.98 -16.42
C LEU A 129 12.20 -3.69 -17.77
N GLU A 130 11.09 -4.35 -18.09
CA GLU A 130 10.84 -4.93 -19.42
C GLU A 130 10.89 -3.84 -20.49
N GLU A 131 10.19 -2.72 -20.27
CA GLU A 131 10.09 -1.64 -21.24
C GLU A 131 11.43 -0.95 -21.49
N HIS A 132 12.18 -0.63 -20.43
CA HIS A 132 13.38 0.20 -20.55
C HIS A 132 14.68 -0.59 -20.74
N PHE A 133 14.72 -1.84 -20.28
CA PHE A 133 15.94 -2.65 -20.28
C PHE A 133 15.77 -4.02 -20.93
N GLY A 134 14.55 -4.42 -21.33
CA GLY A 134 14.28 -5.76 -21.87
C GLY A 134 14.39 -6.88 -20.84
N VAL A 135 14.37 -6.55 -19.54
CA VAL A 135 14.51 -7.51 -18.43
C VAL A 135 13.17 -8.15 -18.13
N THR A 136 13.12 -9.48 -18.06
CA THR A 136 11.92 -10.22 -17.64
C THR A 136 12.10 -10.75 -16.23
N LEU A 137 11.38 -10.17 -15.27
CA LEU A 137 11.36 -10.66 -13.88
C LEU A 137 10.44 -11.88 -13.71
N ASP A 138 10.88 -12.85 -12.93
CA ASP A 138 10.06 -13.99 -12.53
C ASP A 138 9.08 -13.58 -11.41
N LYS A 139 7.78 -13.66 -11.71
CA LYS A 139 6.70 -13.28 -10.79
C LYS A 139 6.54 -14.24 -9.60
N GLY A 140 7.13 -15.44 -9.65
CA GLY A 140 6.95 -16.46 -8.61
C GLY A 140 7.56 -16.10 -7.25
N SER A 141 8.64 -15.31 -7.23
CA SER A 141 9.40 -15.00 -6.00
C SER A 141 8.68 -13.99 -5.09
N GLN A 142 7.91 -13.05 -5.65
CA GLN A 142 7.16 -12.04 -4.89
C GLN A 142 6.17 -12.64 -3.88
N THR A 143 5.65 -13.83 -4.16
CA THR A 143 4.69 -14.52 -3.26
C THR A 143 5.33 -15.60 -2.41
N ALA A 144 6.66 -15.72 -2.40
CA ALA A 144 7.39 -16.73 -1.66
C ALA A 144 7.35 -16.48 -0.14
N ASN A 145 7.60 -17.53 0.64
CA ASN A 145 7.73 -17.37 2.08
C ASN A 145 9.14 -16.88 2.43
N TRP A 146 9.32 -15.56 2.48
CA TRP A 146 10.58 -14.91 2.81
C TRP A 146 11.05 -15.11 4.25
N SER A 147 10.23 -15.69 5.14
CA SER A 147 10.68 -16.06 6.50
C SER A 147 11.43 -17.39 6.55
N LYS A 148 11.44 -18.18 5.46
CA LYS A 148 12.16 -19.46 5.41
C LYS A 148 13.67 -19.26 5.29
N ARG A 149 14.42 -20.07 6.03
CA ARG A 149 15.89 -20.13 5.98
C ARG A 149 16.39 -21.56 5.67
N PRO A 150 17.53 -21.71 4.99
CA PRO A 150 18.29 -20.65 4.33
C PRO A 150 17.55 -20.08 3.10
N PHE A 151 17.87 -18.87 2.67
CA PHE A 151 17.35 -18.34 1.41
C PHE A 151 17.84 -19.16 0.23
N THR A 152 16.98 -19.42 -0.76
CA THR A 152 17.42 -20.04 -2.01
C THR A 152 18.12 -19.01 -2.89
N LYS A 153 19.08 -19.45 -3.72
CA LYS A 153 19.76 -18.56 -4.67
C LYS A 153 18.76 -17.78 -5.56
N LYS A 154 17.71 -18.45 -6.02
CA LYS A 154 16.64 -17.83 -6.83
C LYS A 154 15.98 -16.64 -6.16
N LEU A 155 15.75 -16.69 -4.84
CA LEU A 155 15.16 -15.57 -4.09
C LEU A 155 16.16 -14.42 -3.96
N LEU A 156 17.43 -14.72 -3.66
CA LEU A 156 18.47 -13.69 -3.55
C LEU A 156 18.74 -13.00 -4.90
N ASP A 157 18.78 -13.76 -5.99
CA ASP A 157 18.92 -13.24 -7.35
C ASP A 157 17.77 -12.29 -7.71
N TYR A 158 16.53 -12.67 -7.35
CA TYR A 158 15.34 -11.85 -7.54
C TYR A 158 15.44 -10.54 -6.72
N ALA A 159 15.71 -10.64 -5.41
CA ALA A 159 15.84 -9.49 -4.53
C ALA A 159 16.94 -8.51 -4.98
N ALA A 160 18.06 -9.03 -5.49
CA ALA A 160 19.12 -8.18 -6.01
C ALA A 160 18.68 -7.39 -7.26
N LEU A 161 17.87 -7.99 -8.14
CA LEU A 161 17.36 -7.32 -9.34
C LEU A 161 16.37 -6.18 -9.04
N ASP A 162 15.61 -6.28 -7.95
CA ASP A 162 14.62 -5.25 -7.58
C ASP A 162 15.24 -3.89 -7.28
N VAL A 163 16.50 -3.87 -6.81
CA VAL A 163 17.26 -2.62 -6.56
C VAL A 163 18.26 -2.28 -7.67
N PHE A 164 18.72 -3.27 -8.44
CA PHE A 164 19.85 -3.10 -9.36
C PHE A 164 19.61 -2.04 -10.45
N HIS A 165 18.41 -2.00 -11.00
CA HIS A 165 18.07 -1.11 -12.11
C HIS A 165 17.49 0.24 -11.67
N LEU A 166 17.20 0.44 -10.39
CA LEU A 166 16.51 1.65 -9.90
C LEU A 166 17.26 2.95 -10.21
N PRO A 167 18.60 3.06 -10.11
CA PRO A 167 19.29 4.30 -10.47
C PRO A 167 19.13 4.67 -11.95
N LYS A 168 19.33 3.70 -12.85
CA LYS A 168 19.16 3.92 -14.30
C LYS A 168 17.71 4.25 -14.64
N LEU A 169 16.76 3.58 -14.00
CA LEU A 169 15.33 3.85 -14.18
C LEU A 169 14.98 5.25 -13.68
N ARG A 170 15.48 5.66 -12.51
CA ARG A 170 15.34 7.02 -11.98
C ARG A 170 15.83 8.04 -12.98
N ASP A 171 17.03 7.86 -13.55
CA ASP A 171 17.61 8.82 -14.50
C ASP A 171 16.70 9.04 -15.73
N ILE A 172 16.17 7.94 -16.29
CA ILE A 172 15.23 7.97 -17.42
C ILE A 172 13.95 8.71 -17.03
N LEU A 173 13.30 8.30 -15.94
CA LEU A 173 12.01 8.87 -15.52
C LEU A 173 12.16 10.34 -15.10
N THR A 174 13.28 10.72 -14.50
CA THR A 174 13.61 12.12 -14.17
C THR A 174 13.69 12.97 -15.44
N HIS A 175 14.40 12.48 -16.46
CA HIS A 175 14.51 13.20 -17.73
C HIS A 175 13.16 13.35 -18.44
N GLU A 176 12.30 12.33 -18.37
CA GLU A 176 10.95 12.39 -18.94
C GLU A 176 10.04 13.35 -18.16
N LEU A 177 10.06 13.31 -16.83
CA LEU A 177 9.29 14.23 -15.98
C LEU A 177 9.72 15.69 -16.18
N ALA A 178 11.02 15.93 -16.35
CA ALA A 178 11.55 17.27 -16.59
C ALA A 178 11.01 17.88 -17.90
N LYS A 179 10.76 17.07 -18.93
CA LYS A 179 10.16 17.54 -20.19
C LYS A 179 8.71 17.98 -20.05
N LEU A 180 8.02 17.49 -19.03
CA LEU A 180 6.62 17.79 -18.73
C LEU A 180 6.46 18.77 -17.55
N ASP A 181 7.57 19.28 -17.00
CA ASP A 181 7.60 20.13 -15.81
C ASP A 181 6.91 19.50 -14.57
N ARG A 182 7.10 18.18 -14.37
CA ARG A 182 6.44 17.39 -13.30
C ARG A 182 7.37 16.94 -12.17
N LEU A 183 8.61 17.42 -12.14
CA LEU A 183 9.56 17.02 -11.08
C LEU A 183 9.06 17.44 -9.70
N GLU A 184 8.57 18.67 -9.56
CA GLU A 184 8.03 19.15 -8.29
C GLU A 184 6.78 18.34 -7.87
N TRP A 185 5.97 17.87 -8.82
CA TRP A 185 4.80 17.05 -8.52
C TRP A 185 5.21 15.72 -7.90
N LEU A 186 6.31 15.13 -8.40
CA LEU A 186 6.87 13.91 -7.84
C LEU A 186 7.40 14.14 -6.43
N ASP A 187 8.14 15.23 -6.20
CA ASP A 187 8.69 15.57 -4.88
C ASP A 187 7.56 15.72 -3.85
N GLN A 188 6.48 16.43 -4.21
CA GLN A 188 5.30 16.60 -3.35
C GLN A 188 4.60 15.26 -3.05
N GLN A 189 4.46 14.38 -4.06
CA GLN A 189 3.88 13.05 -3.84
C GLN A 189 4.77 12.15 -2.97
N CYS A 190 6.07 12.16 -3.20
CA CYS A 190 7.03 11.39 -2.40
C CYS A 190 7.03 11.85 -0.94
N GLN A 191 7.04 13.16 -0.71
CA GLN A 191 6.96 13.72 0.65
C GLN A 191 5.65 13.31 1.36
N ARG A 192 4.51 13.39 0.65
CA ARG A 192 3.22 12.94 1.19
C ARG A 192 3.23 11.46 1.53
N GLN A 193 3.86 10.63 0.71
CA GLN A 193 3.95 9.18 0.96
C GLN A 193 4.80 8.88 2.20
N ILE A 194 5.94 9.57 2.37
CA ILE A 194 6.76 9.50 3.60
C ILE A 194 5.93 9.90 4.84
N ASP A 195 5.18 11.00 4.76
CA ASP A 195 4.37 11.48 5.89
C ASP A 195 3.22 10.53 6.22
N ASN A 196 2.56 9.97 5.20
CA ASN A 196 1.50 8.99 5.38
C ASN A 196 2.01 7.67 5.98
N ALA A 197 3.24 7.28 5.64
CA ALA A 197 3.86 6.06 6.15
C ALA A 197 4.32 6.22 7.61
N ALA A 198 4.62 7.44 8.06
CA ALA A 198 4.99 7.74 9.46
C ALA A 198 3.84 7.52 10.47
N ALA A 199 2.63 7.19 10.01
CA ALA A 199 1.54 6.71 10.86
C ALA A 199 1.56 5.19 11.08
N GLY A 200 2.43 4.45 10.40
CA GLY A 200 2.47 2.99 10.42
C GLY A 200 1.27 2.34 9.72
N PHE A 201 1.04 1.06 9.99
CA PHE A 201 -0.24 0.44 9.65
C PHE A 201 -1.31 0.83 10.67
N PRO A 202 -2.55 1.10 10.23
CA PRO A 202 -3.63 1.41 11.16
C PRO A 202 -3.81 0.24 12.13
N GLY A 203 -3.82 0.55 13.44
CA GLY A 203 -4.11 -0.44 14.46
C GLY A 203 -5.50 -1.04 14.29
N ASN A 204 -5.70 -2.22 14.87
CA ASN A 204 -7.03 -2.84 14.95
C ASN A 204 -7.92 -2.04 15.91
N ASP A 205 -8.56 -0.99 15.40
CA ASP A 205 -9.59 -0.26 16.12
C ASP A 205 -10.94 -1.02 16.06
N GLU A 206 -11.96 -0.49 16.76
CA GLU A 206 -13.30 -1.08 16.80
C GLU A 206 -14.01 -1.19 15.43
N ASN A 207 -13.40 -0.69 14.36
CA ASN A 207 -13.93 -0.72 12.99
C ASN A 207 -13.20 -1.71 12.08
N ALA A 208 -12.11 -2.33 12.54
CA ALA A 208 -11.29 -3.25 11.75
C ALA A 208 -12.07 -4.46 11.20
N TRP A 209 -13.20 -4.81 11.84
CA TRP A 209 -14.04 -5.93 11.45
C TRP A 209 -14.82 -5.76 10.14
N ARG A 210 -14.82 -4.56 9.56
CA ARG A 210 -15.64 -4.29 8.38
C ARG A 210 -14.95 -4.77 7.11
N ILE A 211 -15.64 -5.67 6.43
CA ILE A 211 -15.27 -6.17 5.10
C ILE A 211 -16.06 -5.40 4.05
N GLY A 212 -15.52 -5.21 2.84
CA GLY A 212 -16.25 -4.57 1.74
C GLY A 212 -17.61 -5.25 1.49
N ARG A 213 -18.65 -4.46 1.18
CA ARG A 213 -20.07 -4.87 1.07
C ARG A 213 -20.82 -5.07 2.38
N SER A 214 -20.14 -5.00 3.53
CA SER A 214 -20.82 -5.08 4.84
C SER A 214 -21.84 -3.95 5.06
N GLU A 215 -21.82 -2.88 4.27
CA GLU A 215 -22.81 -1.79 4.32
C GLU A 215 -24.21 -2.21 3.92
N ARG A 216 -24.33 -3.37 3.26
CA ARG A 216 -25.61 -3.94 2.82
C ARG A 216 -26.29 -4.77 3.90
N LEU A 217 -25.55 -5.14 4.95
CA LEU A 217 -26.07 -5.96 6.04
C LEU A 217 -26.85 -5.11 7.04
N HIS A 218 -27.89 -5.71 7.61
CA HIS A 218 -28.70 -5.11 8.66
C HIS A 218 -28.41 -5.76 10.02
N SER A 219 -29.29 -5.50 11.00
CA SER A 219 -29.09 -5.76 12.43
C SER A 219 -28.39 -7.09 12.75
N HIS A 220 -29.01 -8.23 12.39
CA HIS A 220 -28.46 -9.55 12.71
C HIS A 220 -27.24 -9.89 11.85
N GLY A 221 -27.23 -9.53 10.56
CA GLY A 221 -26.09 -9.77 9.69
C GLY A 221 -24.82 -9.06 10.18
N LEU A 222 -24.94 -7.83 10.66
CA LEU A 222 -23.82 -7.07 11.23
C LEU A 222 -23.31 -7.65 12.54
N ALA A 223 -24.19 -8.08 13.43
CA ALA A 223 -23.82 -8.68 14.72
C ALA A 223 -23.10 -10.01 14.52
N VAL A 224 -23.60 -10.85 13.61
CA VAL A 224 -22.94 -12.09 13.19
C VAL A 224 -21.60 -11.81 12.54
N LEU A 225 -21.53 -10.89 11.56
CA LEU A 225 -20.26 -10.54 10.89
C LEU A 225 -19.21 -10.09 11.88
N HIS A 226 -19.58 -9.24 12.84
CA HIS A 226 -18.69 -8.79 13.90
C HIS A 226 -18.12 -9.97 14.69
N ALA A 227 -18.98 -10.86 15.18
CA ALA A 227 -18.56 -12.01 15.98
C ALA A 227 -17.63 -12.97 15.21
N ILE A 228 -18.00 -13.35 13.99
CA ILE A 228 -17.21 -14.27 13.17
C ILE A 228 -15.91 -13.63 12.65
N TRP A 229 -15.86 -12.31 12.46
CA TRP A 229 -14.62 -11.63 12.11
C TRP A 229 -13.62 -11.72 13.28
N HIS A 230 -14.04 -11.41 14.50
CA HIS A 230 -13.17 -11.51 15.68
C HIS A 230 -12.73 -12.94 15.96
N TRP A 231 -13.63 -13.92 15.76
CA TRP A 231 -13.28 -15.34 15.79
C TRP A 231 -12.17 -15.67 14.79
N ARG A 232 -12.27 -15.16 13.55
CA ARG A 232 -11.25 -15.39 12.52
C ARG A 232 -9.92 -14.79 12.94
N GLU A 233 -9.90 -13.55 13.43
CA GLU A 233 -8.67 -12.90 13.89
C GLU A 233 -8.01 -13.66 15.05
N GLU A 234 -8.81 -14.14 16.01
CA GLU A 234 -8.30 -14.92 17.14
C GLU A 234 -7.62 -16.19 16.65
N TRP A 235 -8.25 -16.91 15.71
CA TRP A 235 -7.67 -18.11 15.13
C TRP A 235 -6.47 -17.82 14.23
N ALA A 236 -6.49 -16.73 13.48
CA ALA A 236 -5.38 -16.29 12.63
C ALA A 236 -4.14 -16.05 13.49
N ARG A 237 -4.31 -15.34 14.61
CA ARG A 237 -3.28 -15.13 15.62
C ARG A 237 -2.81 -16.44 16.29
N LYS A 238 -3.75 -17.32 16.71
CA LYS A 238 -3.40 -18.61 17.36
C LYS A 238 -2.63 -19.54 16.45
N LEU A 239 -2.94 -19.54 15.16
CA LEU A 239 -2.33 -20.41 14.15
C LEU A 239 -1.14 -19.75 13.46
N ASP A 240 -0.86 -18.49 13.79
CA ASP A 240 0.12 -17.62 13.13
C ASP A 240 0.04 -17.68 11.60
N VAL A 241 -1.16 -17.40 11.07
CA VAL A 241 -1.41 -17.30 9.63
C VAL A 241 -2.23 -16.05 9.33
N PRO A 242 -2.17 -15.53 8.09
CA PRO A 242 -3.04 -14.44 7.68
C PRO A 242 -4.52 -14.82 7.82
N PRO A 243 -5.41 -13.87 8.14
CA PRO A 243 -6.83 -14.14 8.36
C PRO A 243 -7.50 -14.89 7.20
N PHE A 244 -7.16 -14.57 5.94
CA PHE A 244 -7.73 -15.23 4.77
C PHE A 244 -7.42 -16.73 4.68
N LYS A 245 -6.36 -17.22 5.34
CA LYS A 245 -6.03 -18.66 5.43
C LYS A 245 -6.83 -19.39 6.51
N VAL A 246 -7.45 -18.67 7.43
CA VAL A 246 -8.46 -19.22 8.35
C VAL A 246 -9.79 -19.28 7.61
N THR A 247 -10.26 -18.13 7.12
CA THR A 247 -11.52 -18.02 6.36
C THR A 247 -11.51 -16.76 5.49
N GLY A 248 -11.82 -16.91 4.20
CA GLY A 248 -11.90 -15.81 3.25
C GLY A 248 -13.06 -14.85 3.52
N ASN A 249 -12.90 -13.60 3.11
CA ASN A 249 -13.92 -12.56 3.27
C ASN A 249 -15.27 -12.94 2.66
N ASP A 250 -15.28 -13.59 1.49
CA ASP A 250 -16.52 -14.00 0.82
C ASP A 250 -17.33 -15.01 1.64
N LEU A 251 -16.69 -15.93 2.36
CA LEU A 251 -17.42 -16.88 3.20
C LEU A 251 -17.98 -16.20 4.45
N LEU A 252 -17.22 -15.29 5.08
CA LEU A 252 -17.75 -14.50 6.20
C LEU A 252 -18.96 -13.67 5.77
N MET A 253 -18.90 -13.05 4.59
CA MET A 253 -20.04 -12.29 4.05
C MET A 253 -21.24 -13.19 3.74
N LYS A 254 -21.04 -14.37 3.14
CA LYS A 254 -22.14 -15.33 2.90
C LYS A 254 -22.83 -15.78 4.19
N ILE A 255 -22.04 -16.06 5.23
CA ILE A 255 -22.55 -16.41 6.56
C ILE A 255 -23.39 -15.26 7.14
N ALA A 256 -22.85 -14.04 7.07
CA ALA A 256 -23.53 -12.85 7.58
C ALA A 256 -24.80 -12.52 6.79
N GLU A 257 -24.79 -12.65 5.47
CA GLU A 257 -25.96 -12.48 4.61
C GLU A 257 -27.03 -13.52 4.92
N ALA A 258 -26.68 -14.79 5.13
CA ALA A 258 -27.65 -15.82 5.51
C ALA A 258 -28.34 -15.50 6.85
N ALA A 259 -27.58 -15.01 7.83
CA ALA A 259 -28.13 -14.54 9.10
C ALA A 259 -29.05 -13.32 8.93
N ASP A 260 -28.67 -12.38 8.05
CA ASP A 260 -29.47 -11.18 7.75
C ASP A 260 -30.82 -11.54 7.09
N HIS A 261 -30.85 -12.60 6.28
CA HIS A 261 -32.06 -13.15 5.67
C HIS A 261 -32.86 -14.10 6.59
N GLY A 262 -32.49 -14.21 7.88
CA GLY A 262 -33.25 -14.95 8.89
C GLY A 262 -32.90 -16.44 9.03
N SER A 263 -31.78 -16.90 8.47
CA SER A 263 -31.30 -18.27 8.71
C SER A 263 -30.82 -18.43 10.14
N THR A 264 -31.05 -19.60 10.75
CA THR A 264 -30.54 -19.92 12.09
C THR A 264 -29.06 -20.28 12.06
N GLY A 265 -28.37 -20.17 13.20
CA GLY A 265 -26.96 -20.59 13.34
C GLY A 265 -26.74 -22.04 12.91
N GLN A 266 -27.66 -22.95 13.24
CA GLN A 266 -27.61 -24.34 12.82
C GLN A 266 -27.68 -24.50 11.29
N ALA A 267 -28.65 -23.87 10.62
CA ALA A 267 -28.80 -23.97 9.16
C ALA A 267 -27.58 -23.39 8.42
N ILE A 268 -27.00 -22.32 8.96
CA ILE A 268 -25.75 -21.73 8.46
C ILE A 268 -24.60 -22.73 8.60
N MET A 269 -24.45 -23.38 9.76
CA MET A 269 -23.38 -24.34 9.99
C MET A 269 -23.48 -25.58 9.09
N GLU A 270 -24.68 -26.06 8.80
CA GLU A 270 -24.92 -27.20 7.90
C GLU A 270 -24.42 -26.95 6.46
N THR A 271 -24.43 -25.68 6.03
CA THR A 271 -23.99 -25.27 4.68
C THR A 271 -22.56 -24.71 4.65
N THR A 272 -21.95 -24.47 5.81
CA THR A 272 -20.63 -23.85 5.93
C THR A 272 -19.50 -24.86 5.78
N ASN A 273 -18.60 -24.63 4.83
CA ASN A 273 -17.40 -25.45 4.64
C ASN A 273 -16.12 -24.61 4.81
N LEU A 274 -15.28 -24.99 5.78
CA LEU A 274 -14.00 -24.34 6.07
C LEU A 274 -12.80 -25.09 5.44
N GLY A 275 -13.08 -25.98 4.50
CA GLY A 275 -12.09 -26.84 3.85
C GLY A 275 -11.36 -27.73 4.85
N ARG A 276 -10.02 -27.84 4.68
CA ARG A 276 -9.17 -28.72 5.50
C ARG A 276 -9.16 -28.40 6.99
N ARG A 277 -9.65 -27.22 7.39
CA ARG A 277 -9.70 -26.77 8.79
C ARG A 277 -11.09 -26.95 9.42
N HIS A 278 -12.07 -27.48 8.68
CA HIS A 278 -13.45 -27.57 9.14
C HIS A 278 -13.59 -28.35 10.44
N GLU A 279 -13.10 -29.57 10.52
CA GLU A 279 -13.19 -30.40 11.74
C GLU A 279 -12.61 -29.70 12.98
N ARG A 280 -11.50 -28.97 12.79
CA ARG A 280 -10.81 -28.26 13.87
C ARG A 280 -11.53 -26.99 14.32
N LEU A 281 -12.22 -26.31 13.41
CA LEU A 281 -12.70 -24.93 13.61
C LEU A 281 -14.22 -24.82 13.75
N ALA A 282 -14.99 -25.80 13.25
CA ALA A 282 -16.45 -25.73 13.15
C ALA A 282 -17.15 -25.48 14.48
N SER A 283 -16.74 -26.17 15.55
CA SER A 283 -17.34 -25.98 16.89
C SER A 283 -17.15 -24.56 17.42
N SER A 284 -15.95 -24.00 17.24
CA SER A 284 -15.67 -22.63 17.64
C SER A 284 -16.36 -21.58 16.77
N LEU A 285 -16.57 -21.88 15.48
CA LEU A 285 -17.36 -21.02 14.60
C LEU A 285 -18.84 -21.02 15.01
N ALA A 286 -19.39 -22.19 15.32
CA ALA A 286 -20.76 -22.30 15.82
C ALA A 286 -20.94 -21.48 17.10
N ALA A 287 -20.00 -21.56 18.05
CA ALA A 287 -20.02 -20.72 19.24
C ALA A 287 -19.95 -19.21 18.92
N ALA A 288 -19.16 -18.81 17.93
CA ALA A 288 -19.08 -17.42 17.47
C ALA A 288 -20.39 -16.95 16.79
N LEU A 289 -21.07 -17.83 16.04
CA LEU A 289 -22.39 -17.55 15.46
C LEU A 289 -23.43 -17.33 16.54
N GLU A 290 -23.52 -18.23 17.53
CA GLU A 290 -24.45 -18.09 18.65
C GLU A 290 -24.20 -16.79 19.42
N ALA A 291 -22.94 -16.45 19.67
CA ALA A 291 -22.58 -15.17 20.28
C ALA A 291 -22.99 -13.96 19.42
N GLY A 292 -22.90 -14.07 18.10
CA GLY A 292 -23.34 -13.06 17.14
C GLY A 292 -24.87 -12.86 17.16
N PHE A 293 -25.64 -13.95 17.16
CA PHE A 293 -27.10 -13.89 17.26
C PHE A 293 -27.59 -13.36 18.61
N ALA A 294 -26.88 -13.67 19.70
CA ALA A 294 -27.22 -13.19 21.04
C ALA A 294 -26.86 -11.72 21.27
N ARG A 295 -26.04 -11.11 20.41
CA ARG A 295 -25.57 -9.73 20.57
C ARG A 295 -26.61 -8.74 20.08
N ASP A 296 -26.91 -7.73 20.90
CA ASP A 296 -27.71 -6.58 20.47
C ASP A 296 -26.97 -5.79 19.37
N PRO A 297 -27.52 -5.72 18.15
CA PRO A 297 -26.92 -4.99 17.03
C PRO A 297 -26.70 -3.50 17.29
N HIS A 298 -27.48 -2.89 18.18
CA HIS A 298 -27.35 -1.47 18.54
C HIS A 298 -26.12 -1.17 19.40
N THR A 299 -25.48 -2.21 19.97
CA THR A 299 -24.23 -2.11 20.73
C THR A 299 -22.98 -2.18 19.87
N LEU A 300 -23.12 -2.35 18.55
CA LEU A 300 -21.98 -2.44 17.65
C LEU A 300 -21.34 -1.05 17.45
N PRO A 301 -20.00 -0.99 17.32
CA PRO A 301 -19.31 0.24 16.97
C PRO A 301 -19.87 0.83 15.68
N ARG A 302 -20.25 2.10 15.74
CA ARG A 302 -20.78 2.83 14.57
C ARG A 302 -19.68 3.03 13.53
N ARG A 303 -20.06 3.08 12.24
CA ARG A 303 -19.11 3.33 11.15
C ARG A 303 -18.42 4.67 11.30
N ARG A 304 -17.10 4.66 11.60
CA ARG A 304 -16.22 5.77 11.21
C ARG A 304 -16.30 5.91 9.68
N GLY A 305 -16.65 7.12 9.21
CA GLY A 305 -16.91 7.41 7.79
C GLY A 305 -18.30 7.96 7.51
N ARG A 306 -19.28 7.74 8.41
CA ARG A 306 -20.28 8.78 8.70
C ARG A 306 -19.71 9.57 9.85
N ASN A 307 -18.87 10.56 9.56
CA ASN A 307 -18.74 11.64 10.54
C ASN A 307 -20.18 12.11 10.82
N PRO A 308 -20.68 12.16 12.07
CA PRO A 308 -22.00 12.72 12.36
C PRO A 308 -22.20 14.11 11.73
N ASP A 309 -21.10 14.83 11.50
CA ASP A 309 -21.07 16.13 10.83
C ASP A 309 -20.99 16.04 9.30
N LEU A 310 -20.58 14.91 8.70
CA LEU A 310 -20.60 14.70 7.25
C LEU A 310 -21.96 14.09 6.84
N GLN A 311 -22.98 14.95 6.88
CA GLN A 311 -24.28 14.70 6.26
C GLN A 311 -24.13 14.27 4.80
N PRO A 312 -25.03 13.48 4.19
CA PRO A 312 -25.05 13.30 2.74
C PRO A 312 -24.88 14.64 2.02
N LEU A 313 -24.17 14.66 0.89
CA LEU A 313 -24.05 15.88 0.10
C LEU A 313 -25.47 16.40 -0.20
N SER A 314 -25.71 17.67 0.09
CA SER A 314 -26.87 18.40 -0.38
C SER A 314 -26.92 18.38 -1.91
N ALA A 315 -28.09 18.65 -2.48
CA ALA A 315 -28.25 18.70 -3.94
C ALA A 315 -27.27 19.69 -4.59
N SER A 316 -27.01 20.83 -3.94
CA SER A 316 -26.04 21.84 -4.39
C SER A 316 -24.60 21.34 -4.33
N GLU A 317 -24.20 20.65 -3.28
CA GLU A 317 -22.84 20.09 -3.15
C GLU A 317 -22.63 18.95 -4.14
N LEU A 318 -23.63 18.11 -4.40
CA LEU A 318 -23.56 17.07 -5.41
C LEU A 318 -23.41 17.67 -6.82
N ALA A 319 -24.21 18.69 -7.14
CA ALA A 319 -24.08 19.40 -8.41
C ALA A 319 -22.70 20.09 -8.56
N LEU A 320 -22.11 20.59 -7.47
CA LEU A 320 -20.75 21.12 -7.50
C LEU A 320 -19.71 20.01 -7.68
N GLN A 321 -19.85 18.87 -6.99
CA GLN A 321 -18.99 17.70 -7.19
C GLN A 321 -18.96 17.24 -8.65
N ASP A 322 -20.12 17.23 -9.32
CA ASP A 322 -20.21 16.84 -10.73
C ASP A 322 -19.51 17.85 -11.65
N ARG A 323 -19.62 19.16 -11.38
CA ARG A 323 -18.87 20.20 -12.13
C ARG A 323 -17.36 20.09 -11.89
N LEU A 324 -16.94 19.92 -10.64
CA LEU A 324 -15.53 19.70 -10.26
C LEU A 324 -14.95 18.48 -10.98
N LYS A 325 -15.72 17.39 -11.05
CA LYS A 325 -15.36 16.19 -11.79
C LYS A 325 -15.15 16.51 -13.27
N ALA A 326 -16.07 17.24 -13.90
CA ALA A 326 -15.96 17.60 -15.31
C ALA A 326 -14.73 18.47 -15.60
N ASP A 327 -14.45 19.46 -14.75
CA ASP A 327 -13.27 20.32 -14.87
C ASP A 327 -11.98 19.53 -14.71
N ARG A 328 -11.87 18.72 -13.65
CA ARG A 328 -10.73 17.82 -13.43
C ARG A 328 -10.49 16.89 -14.62
N ASP A 329 -11.55 16.26 -15.15
CA ASP A 329 -11.43 15.33 -16.28
C ASP A 329 -10.96 16.05 -17.55
N ARG A 330 -11.40 17.30 -17.78
CA ARG A 330 -10.92 18.14 -18.88
C ARG A 330 -9.44 18.52 -18.69
N VAL A 331 -9.04 18.98 -17.50
CA VAL A 331 -7.65 19.32 -17.20
C VAL A 331 -6.76 18.11 -17.39
N ALA A 332 -7.14 16.97 -16.80
CA ALA A 332 -6.43 15.69 -16.92
C ALA A 332 -6.24 15.25 -18.37
N ALA A 333 -7.28 15.38 -19.19
CA ALA A 333 -7.19 15.06 -20.62
C ALA A 333 -6.23 15.99 -21.36
N HIS A 334 -6.20 17.28 -21.03
CA HIS A 334 -5.30 18.25 -21.64
C HIS A 334 -3.83 17.94 -21.32
N ILE A 335 -3.52 17.71 -20.05
CA ILE A 335 -2.17 17.39 -19.59
C ILE A 335 -1.82 15.90 -19.73
N GLN A 336 -2.69 15.08 -20.32
CA GLN A 336 -2.48 13.63 -20.46
C GLN A 336 -2.09 12.95 -19.13
N LEU A 337 -2.91 13.11 -18.10
CA LEU A 337 -2.73 12.51 -16.79
C LEU A 337 -3.97 11.70 -16.40
N ASP A 338 -3.81 10.67 -15.57
CA ASP A 338 -4.96 10.02 -14.94
C ASP A 338 -5.70 11.02 -14.03
N PRO A 339 -7.02 11.25 -14.22
CA PRO A 339 -7.76 12.25 -13.45
C PRO A 339 -7.78 11.96 -11.95
N THR A 340 -7.67 10.70 -11.54
CA THR A 340 -7.66 10.32 -10.12
C THR A 340 -6.38 10.73 -9.40
N LEU A 341 -5.28 10.97 -10.14
CA LEU A 341 -4.06 11.55 -9.59
C LEU A 341 -4.20 13.05 -9.29
N ILE A 342 -5.13 13.75 -9.93
CA ILE A 342 -5.44 15.14 -9.57
C ILE A 342 -6.32 15.15 -8.32
N ALA A 343 -7.48 14.47 -8.39
CA ALA A 343 -8.37 14.34 -7.24
C ALA A 343 -9.30 13.12 -7.39
N ASN A 344 -9.37 12.28 -6.37
CA ASN A 344 -10.31 11.16 -6.32
C ASN A 344 -11.73 11.59 -5.90
N ARG A 345 -12.72 10.69 -6.00
CA ARG A 345 -14.13 10.99 -5.68
C ARG A 345 -14.32 11.50 -4.24
N ALA A 346 -13.57 10.97 -3.28
CA ALA A 346 -13.66 11.38 -1.87
C ALA A 346 -13.12 12.80 -1.67
N GLN A 347 -11.98 13.13 -2.28
CA GLN A 347 -11.42 14.49 -2.28
C GLN A 347 -12.39 15.47 -2.96
N LEU A 348 -12.96 15.13 -4.11
CA LEU A 348 -13.97 15.98 -4.76
C LEU A 348 -15.21 16.22 -3.87
N ALA A 349 -15.62 15.21 -3.09
CA ALA A 349 -16.71 15.39 -2.13
C ALA A 349 -16.35 16.34 -0.98
N LEU A 350 -15.09 16.30 -0.50
CA LEU A 350 -14.59 17.22 0.54
C LEU A 350 -14.50 18.65 -0.01
N ILE A 351 -13.98 18.83 -1.22
CA ILE A 351 -13.89 20.12 -1.90
C ILE A 351 -15.29 20.70 -2.14
N ALA A 352 -16.26 19.88 -2.57
CA ALA A 352 -17.62 20.35 -2.80
C ALA A 352 -18.30 20.90 -1.52
N ARG A 353 -17.93 20.38 -0.34
CA ARG A 353 -18.41 20.89 0.97
C ARG A 353 -17.70 22.17 1.38
N ALA A 354 -16.41 22.27 1.06
CA ALA A 354 -15.58 23.40 1.46
C ALA A 354 -14.67 23.85 0.29
N PRO A 355 -15.22 24.55 -0.71
CA PRO A 355 -14.49 24.90 -1.94
C PRO A 355 -13.26 25.79 -1.67
N GLY A 356 -13.31 26.62 -0.63
CA GLY A 356 -12.19 27.49 -0.23
C GLY A 356 -11.06 26.80 0.55
N LYS A 357 -11.12 25.48 0.75
CA LYS A 357 -10.15 24.68 1.53
C LYS A 357 -9.42 23.66 0.65
N LEU A 358 -9.23 23.96 -0.63
CA LEU A 358 -8.61 23.05 -1.60
C LEU A 358 -7.26 22.50 -1.11
N ASP A 359 -6.42 23.39 -0.57
CA ASP A 359 -5.08 23.10 -0.04
C ASP A 359 -5.08 22.19 1.21
N GLU A 360 -6.22 22.01 1.88
CA GLU A 360 -6.36 21.04 2.98
C GLU A 360 -6.56 19.61 2.47
N PHE A 361 -7.05 19.44 1.24
CA PHE A 361 -7.48 18.14 0.69
C PHE A 361 -6.57 17.63 -0.43
N LEU A 362 -5.82 18.52 -1.07
CA LEU A 362 -4.97 18.26 -2.23
C LEU A 362 -3.53 18.68 -1.95
N LEU A 363 -2.58 18.12 -2.70
CA LEU A 363 -1.22 18.66 -2.79
C LEU A 363 -1.24 20.02 -3.51
N PRO A 364 -0.27 20.90 -3.25
CA PRO A 364 -0.17 22.19 -3.93
C PRO A 364 -0.33 22.09 -5.46
N TRP A 365 0.40 21.19 -6.12
CA TRP A 365 0.29 21.04 -7.58
C TRP A 365 -1.11 20.61 -8.04
N GLN A 366 -1.79 19.75 -7.28
CA GLN A 366 -3.15 19.31 -7.57
C GLN A 366 -4.16 20.44 -7.37
N ALA A 367 -3.97 21.25 -6.33
CA ALA A 367 -4.81 22.39 -6.03
C ALA A 367 -4.70 23.45 -7.13
N ASP A 368 -3.48 23.75 -7.57
CA ASP A 368 -3.24 24.78 -8.59
C ASP A 368 -3.87 24.43 -9.95
N LEU A 369 -3.92 23.13 -10.30
CA LEU A 369 -4.62 22.63 -11.49
C LEU A 369 -6.14 22.86 -11.46
N LEU A 370 -6.76 22.99 -10.28
CA LEU A 370 -8.21 23.14 -10.15
C LEU A 370 -8.64 24.55 -9.73
N ARG A 371 -7.77 25.32 -9.08
CA ARG A 371 -8.11 26.60 -8.44
C ARG A 371 -8.75 27.61 -9.39
N HIS A 372 -8.32 27.61 -10.65
CA HIS A 372 -8.79 28.56 -11.66
C HIS A 372 -9.94 28.03 -12.51
N GLU A 373 -10.39 26.79 -12.26
CA GLU A 373 -11.42 26.17 -13.08
C GLU A 373 -12.83 26.71 -12.77
N PRO A 374 -13.75 26.75 -13.76
CA PRO A 374 -15.05 27.39 -13.63
C PRO A 374 -15.90 26.92 -12.44
N SER A 375 -15.75 25.66 -12.02
CA SER A 375 -16.44 25.11 -10.84
C SER A 375 -16.04 25.76 -9.52
N LEU A 376 -14.80 26.24 -9.40
CA LEU A 376 -14.26 26.92 -8.22
C LEU A 376 -14.14 28.43 -8.39
N ASN A 377 -14.05 28.91 -9.64
CA ASN A 377 -14.00 30.32 -9.98
C ASN A 377 -15.01 30.63 -11.11
N PRO A 378 -16.27 30.96 -10.78
CA PRO A 378 -17.31 31.23 -11.79
C PRO A 378 -17.02 32.45 -12.68
N SER A 379 -16.10 33.32 -12.28
CA SER A 379 -15.64 34.46 -13.08
C SER A 379 -14.46 34.15 -13.99
N ALA A 380 -13.82 32.98 -13.84
CA ALA A 380 -12.79 32.53 -14.76
C ALA A 380 -13.43 32.05 -16.07
N SER A 381 -12.89 32.53 -17.20
CA SER A 381 -13.06 31.80 -18.45
C SER A 381 -12.32 30.46 -18.33
N PRO A 382 -12.72 29.39 -19.05
CA PRO A 382 -11.95 28.15 -19.06
C PRO A 382 -10.57 28.42 -19.69
N GLU A 383 -9.61 28.79 -18.85
CA GLU A 383 -8.22 28.90 -19.22
C GLU A 383 -7.61 27.50 -19.19
N VAL A 384 -6.89 27.17 -20.25
CA VAL A 384 -6.17 25.92 -20.35
C VAL A 384 -4.82 26.15 -19.68
N PRO A 385 -4.46 25.42 -18.61
CA PRO A 385 -3.14 25.56 -18.01
C PRO A 385 -2.04 25.28 -19.05
N PRO A 386 -0.89 25.95 -18.99
CA PRO A 386 0.20 25.73 -19.94
C PRO A 386 0.64 24.25 -19.93
N ALA A 387 0.95 23.74 -21.13
CA ALA A 387 1.25 22.34 -21.42
C ALA A 387 2.55 21.83 -20.82
#